data_AF-A0A970TEF4-F1
#
_entry.id   AF-A0A970TEF4-F1
#
_cell.length_a   1.000
_cell.length_b   1.000
_cell.length_c   1.000
_cell.angle_alpha   90.00
_cell.angle_beta   90.00
_cell.angle_gamma   90.00
#
_symmetry.space_group_name_H-M   'P 1'
#
loop_
_entity.id
_entity.type
_entity.pdbx_description
1 polymer ?
#
loop_
_entity_poly.entity_id
_entity_poly.type
_entity_poly.pdbx_seq_one_letter_code
_entity_poly.pdbx_strand_id
1 'polypeptide(L)'
;MRRRLRLLMLVAAMLSMLIVIGGCSKKEQETPNDVTSNNSEEQVDDTSSEESNELEDENSTDVDEVDQVADEVEDVEEVEEVYEEYIVGELPLITGGIKGVYDSNGFKNTGTCINGFVTKTFADNIIENYNSVTMENDMKPEAILSQSKSIAAGDLVVDYPQRTIDLLEWSKANNMKVRGHVLVWHSQTP
;
A
#
# COMPACT_ATOMS: atom_id res chain seq x y z
N MET A 1 -27.71 21.57 -47.65
CA MET A 1 -27.27 20.28 -47.06
C MET A 1 -26.68 20.41 -45.66
N ARG A 2 -25.63 21.22 -45.44
CA ARG A 2 -24.87 21.25 -44.17
C ARG A 2 -25.69 21.61 -42.90
N ARG A 3 -26.70 22.48 -43.01
CA ARG A 3 -27.54 22.89 -41.86
C ARG A 3 -28.55 21.81 -41.44
N ARG A 4 -29.12 21.08 -42.40
CA ARG A 4 -30.01 19.93 -42.14
C ARG A 4 -29.22 18.72 -41.61
N LEU A 5 -27.98 18.53 -42.06
CA LEU A 5 -27.09 17.51 -41.55
C LEU A 5 -26.67 17.76 -40.10
N ARG A 6 -26.34 19.02 -39.74
CA ARG A 6 -26.05 19.39 -38.33
C ARG A 6 -27.27 19.22 -37.42
N LEU A 7 -28.47 19.54 -37.90
CA LEU A 7 -29.69 19.36 -37.15
C LEU A 7 -30.00 17.86 -36.92
N LEU A 8 -29.80 17.02 -37.94
CA LEU A 8 -29.95 15.57 -37.83
C LEU A 8 -28.94 14.95 -36.83
N MET A 9 -27.68 15.42 -36.84
CA MET A 9 -26.66 14.95 -35.90
C MET A 9 -26.98 15.35 -34.44
N LEU A 10 -27.51 16.55 -34.23
CA LEU A 10 -27.93 17.01 -32.88
C LEU A 10 -29.16 16.24 -32.38
N VAL A 11 -30.13 15.95 -33.25
CA VAL A 11 -31.30 15.14 -32.89
C VAL A 11 -30.90 13.69 -32.57
N ALA A 12 -29.97 13.10 -33.34
CA ALA A 12 -29.45 11.77 -33.07
C ALA A 12 -28.70 11.69 -31.73
N ALA A 13 -27.88 12.70 -31.40
CA ALA A 13 -27.15 12.76 -30.14
C ALA A 13 -28.09 12.89 -28.92
N MET A 14 -29.18 13.67 -29.05
CA MET A 14 -30.19 13.82 -28.01
C MET A 14 -31.02 12.54 -27.81
N LEU A 15 -31.33 11.82 -28.90
CA LEU A 15 -32.03 10.53 -28.82
C LEU A 15 -31.16 9.43 -28.18
N SER A 16 -29.85 9.42 -28.43
CA SER A 16 -28.93 8.45 -27.80
C SER A 16 -28.78 8.65 -26.29
N MET A 17 -28.98 9.87 -25.80
CA MET A 17 -28.88 10.18 -24.37
C MET A 17 -30.11 9.74 -23.57
N LEU A 18 -31.26 9.54 -24.24
CA LEU A 18 -32.51 9.07 -23.63
C LEU A 18 -32.58 7.54 -23.47
N ILE A 19 -31.63 6.78 -24.03
CA ILE A 19 -31.62 5.31 -23.97
C ILE A 19 -30.86 4.79 -22.72
N VAL A 20 -30.23 5.65 -21.92
CA VAL A 20 -29.36 5.25 -20.78
C VAL A 20 -30.09 5.20 -19.43
N ILE A 21 -31.40 5.48 -19.35
CA ILE A 21 -32.18 5.36 -18.10
C ILE A 21 -33.27 4.30 -18.28
N GLY A 22 -32.93 3.03 -18.07
CA GLY A 22 -33.92 1.96 -18.12
C GLY A 22 -33.33 0.56 -17.99
N GLY A 23 -32.70 0.24 -16.85
CA GLY A 23 -32.10 -1.08 -16.67
C GLY A 23 -31.57 -1.39 -15.29
N CYS A 24 -32.40 -1.29 -14.24
CA CYS A 24 -32.23 -2.10 -13.03
C CYS A 24 -33.60 -2.38 -12.40
N SER A 25 -33.98 -3.65 -12.45
CA SER A 25 -35.13 -4.23 -11.76
C SER A 25 -34.59 -5.00 -10.55
N LYS A 26 -35.06 -4.70 -9.34
CA LYS A 26 -35.16 -5.72 -8.30
C LYS A 26 -36.23 -5.39 -7.25
N LYS A 27 -37.00 -6.45 -6.99
CA LYS A 27 -38.10 -6.62 -6.05
C LYS A 27 -37.72 -6.35 -4.59
N GLU A 28 -38.76 -5.91 -3.87
CA GLU A 28 -39.08 -5.98 -2.44
C GLU A 28 -38.26 -6.94 -1.56
N GLN A 29 -37.88 -6.45 -0.37
CA GLN A 29 -38.29 -7.10 0.89
C GLN A 29 -38.23 -6.12 2.08
N GLU A 30 -39.41 -5.88 2.64
CA GLU A 30 -39.83 -5.69 4.04
C GLU A 30 -38.86 -5.08 5.08
N THR A 31 -39.30 -3.95 5.64
CA THR A 31 -38.96 -3.42 6.97
C THR A 31 -39.55 -4.26 8.10
N PRO A 32 -38.98 -4.20 9.32
CA PRO A 32 -39.78 -3.65 10.40
C PRO A 32 -39.02 -2.71 11.35
N ASN A 33 -39.65 -1.58 11.66
CA ASN A 33 -39.49 -0.87 12.94
C ASN A 33 -40.67 -1.27 13.83
N ASP A 34 -40.45 -1.61 15.11
CA ASP A 34 -40.96 -0.82 16.24
C ASP A 34 -40.42 -1.35 17.59
N VAL A 35 -40.49 -0.44 18.56
CA VAL A 35 -39.82 -0.27 19.83
C VAL A 35 -40.57 -0.96 20.99
N THR A 36 -39.85 -1.29 22.07
CA THR A 36 -40.05 -0.83 23.47
C THR A 36 -40.02 -1.92 24.57
N SER A 37 -39.21 -1.62 25.59
CA SER A 37 -39.40 -1.80 27.05
C SER A 37 -38.71 -2.98 27.78
N ASN A 38 -37.59 -2.63 28.44
CA ASN A 38 -37.30 -2.66 29.91
C ASN A 38 -37.76 -3.89 30.72
N ASN A 39 -37.10 -4.43 31.74
CA ASN A 39 -35.95 -4.14 32.63
C ASN A 39 -35.61 -5.54 33.24
N SER A 40 -34.47 -5.89 33.84
CA SER A 40 -33.88 -5.37 35.08
C SER A 40 -32.56 -6.14 35.33
N GLU A 41 -31.55 -5.43 35.86
CA GLU A 41 -30.56 -5.85 36.88
C GLU A 41 -29.67 -7.07 36.55
N GLU A 42 -28.34 -6.92 36.43
CA GLU A 42 -27.47 -6.71 37.58
C GLU A 42 -26.21 -5.88 37.24
N GLN A 43 -25.83 -5.08 38.22
CA GLN A 43 -24.83 -4.02 38.26
C GLN A 43 -23.53 -4.57 38.87
N VAL A 44 -22.37 -4.32 38.27
CA VAL A 44 -21.12 -4.09 39.03
C VAL A 44 -20.32 -2.97 38.35
N ASP A 45 -20.15 -1.90 39.12
CA ASP A 45 -19.23 -0.76 38.98
C ASP A 45 -17.79 -1.18 38.64
N ASP A 46 -17.02 -0.40 37.88
CA ASP A 46 -16.35 0.76 38.48
C ASP A 46 -15.54 1.56 37.44
N THR A 47 -15.30 2.81 37.80
CA THR A 47 -14.82 3.92 36.99
C THR A 47 -13.29 4.06 37.02
N SER A 48 -12.73 4.60 35.92
CA SER A 48 -11.50 5.41 35.84
C SER A 48 -10.14 4.77 36.19
N SER A 49 -9.21 4.77 35.24
CA SER A 49 -8.09 5.74 35.24
C SER A 49 -7.11 5.46 34.10
N GLU A 50 -6.75 6.51 33.38
CA GLU A 50 -5.52 6.57 32.59
C GLU A 50 -4.35 6.65 33.57
N GLU A 51 -3.41 5.71 33.48
CA GLU A 51 -2.07 5.88 34.06
C GLU A 51 -1.03 5.35 33.08
N SER A 52 -0.24 6.30 32.57
CA SER A 52 1.09 6.11 32.04
C SER A 52 1.98 5.44 33.10
N ASN A 53 2.73 4.41 32.73
CA ASN A 53 3.99 4.09 33.41
C ASN A 53 5.01 3.45 32.46
N GLU A 54 6.16 4.10 32.44
CA GLU A 54 7.46 3.65 31.98
C GLU A 54 7.97 2.53 32.89
N LEU A 55 8.57 1.49 32.33
CA LEU A 55 9.53 0.57 32.97
C LEU A 55 10.41 0.01 31.84
N GLU A 56 11.61 0.54 31.61
CA GLU A 56 12.89 0.19 32.26
C GLU A 56 13.35 -1.24 31.92
N ASP A 57 14.35 -1.28 31.04
CA ASP A 57 15.04 -2.44 30.48
C ASP A 57 16.14 -2.89 31.45
N GLU A 58 16.13 -4.16 31.85
CA GLU A 58 17.07 -4.70 32.83
C GLU A 58 18.46 -4.93 32.22
N ASN A 59 19.42 -4.17 32.74
CA ASN A 59 20.85 -4.32 32.52
C ASN A 59 21.40 -5.59 33.19
N SER A 60 22.09 -6.42 32.40
CA SER A 60 22.96 -7.50 32.90
C SER A 60 24.30 -7.39 32.18
N THR A 61 25.32 -6.86 32.86
CA THR A 61 26.73 -7.16 32.57
C THR A 61 27.56 -6.94 33.83
N ASP A 62 28.01 -8.05 34.42
CA ASP A 62 29.21 -8.12 35.27
C ASP A 62 30.43 -8.14 34.36
N VAL A 63 31.37 -7.18 34.49
CA VAL A 63 32.79 -7.39 34.19
C VAL A 63 33.66 -6.53 35.13
N ASP A 64 34.63 -7.23 35.71
CA ASP A 64 35.64 -6.82 36.67
C ASP A 64 36.66 -5.74 36.21
N GLU A 65 37.21 -5.09 37.25
CA GLU A 65 38.55 -4.52 37.45
C GLU A 65 39.17 -3.53 36.44
N VAL A 66 39.49 -2.36 37.02
CA VAL A 66 40.28 -1.26 36.49
C VAL A 66 41.76 -1.64 36.47
N ASP A 67 42.40 -1.67 35.31
CA ASP A 67 43.84 -1.57 35.18
C ASP A 67 44.20 -0.31 34.37
N GLN A 68 45.05 0.54 34.95
CA GLN A 68 45.46 1.82 34.38
C GLN A 68 46.63 1.60 33.43
N VAL A 69 46.42 1.82 32.13
CA VAL A 69 47.51 2.01 31.17
C VAL A 69 47.34 3.40 30.55
N ALA A 70 48.39 4.21 30.69
CA ALA A 70 48.48 5.56 30.13
C ALA A 70 48.53 5.47 28.61
N ASP A 71 47.50 5.98 27.94
CA ASP A 71 47.48 6.13 26.48
C ASP A 71 48.14 7.46 26.08
N GLU A 72 49.17 7.35 25.26
CA GLU A 72 49.72 8.46 24.48
C GLU A 72 48.65 8.90 23.46
N VAL A 73 48.31 10.18 23.48
CA VAL A 73 47.31 10.75 22.57
C VAL A 73 47.92 10.84 21.18
N GLU A 74 47.53 9.93 20.28
CA GLU A 74 47.70 10.14 18.84
C GLU A 74 46.68 11.20 18.39
N ASP A 75 47.18 12.29 17.79
CA ASP A 75 46.36 13.35 17.21
C ASP A 75 45.46 12.77 16.10
N VAL A 76 44.17 12.59 16.42
CA VAL A 76 43.14 12.28 15.42
C VAL A 76 42.91 13.54 14.60
N GLU A 77 43.42 13.60 13.37
CA GLU A 77 43.06 14.67 12.44
C GLU A 77 41.55 14.59 12.16
N GLU A 78 40.81 15.58 12.68
CA GLU A 78 39.40 15.82 12.33
C GLU A 78 39.31 16.12 10.84
N VAL A 79 38.89 15.12 10.06
CA VAL A 79 38.48 15.33 8.68
C VAL A 79 37.12 16.02 8.72
N GLU A 80 37.08 17.34 8.51
CA GLU A 80 35.83 18.05 8.27
C GLU A 80 35.18 17.49 6.99
N GLU A 81 34.13 16.67 7.15
CA GLU A 81 33.29 16.27 6.03
C GLU A 81 32.50 17.51 5.56
N VAL A 82 32.95 18.10 4.45
CA VAL A 82 32.23 19.16 3.77
C VAL A 82 31.03 18.55 3.06
N TYR A 83 29.86 18.65 3.68
CA TYR A 83 28.60 18.34 3.01
C TYR A 83 28.21 19.52 2.11
N GLU A 84 28.33 19.33 0.79
CA GLU A 84 27.71 20.26 -0.16
C GLU A 84 26.18 20.16 -0.01
N GLU A 85 25.54 21.28 0.31
CA GLU A 85 24.08 21.37 0.39
C GLU A 85 23.51 21.43 -1.03
N TYR A 86 22.86 20.35 -1.47
CA TYR A 86 22.26 20.28 -2.80
C TYR A 86 20.79 20.71 -2.77
N ILE A 87 20.43 21.68 -3.63
CA ILE A 87 19.02 22.00 -3.90
C ILE A 87 18.45 20.94 -4.86
N VAL A 88 17.61 20.04 -4.33
CA VAL A 88 17.06 18.89 -5.07
C VAL A 88 16.43 19.27 -6.41
N GLY A 89 15.79 20.44 -6.51
CA GLY A 89 15.13 20.92 -7.73
C GLY A 89 16.06 21.41 -8.84
N GLU A 90 17.34 21.62 -8.55
CA GLU A 90 18.35 22.10 -9.50
C GLU A 90 19.24 20.97 -10.03
N LEU A 91 19.09 19.77 -9.46
CA LEU A 91 19.81 18.60 -9.95
C LEU A 91 19.35 18.25 -11.37
N PRO A 92 20.27 17.96 -12.29
CA PRO A 92 19.90 17.59 -13.64
C PRO A 92 19.04 16.34 -13.63
N LEU A 93 17.92 16.36 -14.36
CA LEU A 93 17.10 15.17 -14.56
C LEU A 93 17.96 14.08 -15.21
N ILE A 94 18.16 12.97 -14.49
CA ILE A 94 19.00 11.89 -14.99
C ILE A 94 18.23 11.12 -16.06
N THR A 95 18.84 11.02 -17.24
CA THR A 95 18.27 10.25 -18.35
C THR A 95 18.11 8.79 -17.93
N GLY A 96 16.87 8.27 -18.01
CA GLY A 96 16.53 6.92 -17.60
C GLY A 96 15.99 6.78 -16.17
N GLY A 97 15.87 7.88 -15.41
CA GLY A 97 15.31 7.89 -14.06
C GLY A 97 16.16 7.10 -13.05
N ILE A 98 15.60 6.84 -11.86
CA ILE A 98 16.29 6.08 -10.80
C ILE A 98 16.76 4.72 -11.34
N LYS A 99 15.89 3.97 -12.04
CA LYS A 99 16.25 2.68 -12.65
C LYS A 99 17.43 2.75 -13.61
N GLY A 100 17.59 3.85 -14.36
CA GLY A 100 18.72 4.04 -15.28
C GLY A 100 20.05 4.20 -14.55
N VAL A 101 20.04 4.96 -13.44
CA VAL A 101 21.21 5.13 -12.57
C VAL A 101 21.62 3.80 -11.93
N TYR A 102 20.66 3.05 -11.39
CA TYR A 102 20.95 1.76 -10.76
C TYR A 102 21.40 0.72 -11.78
N ASP A 103 20.82 0.71 -12.99
CA ASP A 103 21.21 -0.21 -14.06
C ASP A 103 22.66 0.03 -14.53
N SER A 104 23.11 1.29 -14.60
CA SER A 104 24.50 1.62 -14.96
C SER A 104 25.52 1.13 -13.93
N ASN A 105 25.08 0.91 -12.69
CA ASN A 105 25.86 0.33 -11.60
C ASN A 105 25.63 -1.20 -11.43
N GLY A 106 24.94 -1.85 -12.38
CA GLY A 106 24.72 -3.30 -12.38
C GLY A 106 23.47 -3.77 -11.63
N PHE A 107 22.71 -2.87 -11.00
CA PHE A 107 21.47 -3.21 -10.29
C PHE A 107 20.28 -3.23 -11.26
N LYS A 108 20.00 -4.42 -11.81
CA LYS A 108 19.02 -4.59 -12.90
C LYS A 108 17.56 -4.37 -12.51
N ASN A 109 17.23 -4.46 -11.21
CA ASN A 109 15.88 -4.27 -10.71
C ASN A 109 15.87 -3.12 -9.71
N THR A 110 15.18 -2.05 -10.05
CA THR A 110 14.90 -0.91 -9.17
C THR A 110 13.42 -0.94 -8.83
N GLY A 111 13.13 -1.16 -7.54
CA GLY A 111 11.80 -1.52 -7.06
C GLY A 111 11.09 -0.42 -6.28
N THR A 112 9.77 -0.40 -6.35
CA THR A 112 8.90 0.36 -5.43
C THR A 112 7.69 -0.47 -4.99
N CYS A 113 6.94 0.02 -4.00
CA CYS A 113 5.66 -0.56 -3.58
C CYS A 113 4.49 0.14 -4.27
N ILE A 114 3.46 -0.62 -4.63
CA ILE A 114 2.26 -0.10 -5.29
C ILE A 114 0.98 -0.59 -4.60
N ASN A 115 -0.05 0.24 -4.68
CA ASN A 115 -1.44 -0.09 -4.39
C ASN A 115 -2.34 0.67 -5.38
N GLY A 116 -3.65 0.45 -5.32
CA GLY A 116 -4.60 1.04 -6.27
C GLY A 116 -4.67 2.57 -6.28
N PHE A 117 -4.28 3.25 -5.19
CA PHE A 117 -4.18 4.71 -5.15
C PHE A 117 -2.88 5.18 -5.81
N VAL A 118 -1.75 4.57 -5.44
CA VAL A 118 -0.42 4.99 -5.92
C VAL A 118 -0.32 4.83 -7.44
N THR A 119 -0.82 3.73 -8.01
CA THR A 119 -0.80 3.52 -9.47
C THR A 119 -1.70 4.50 -10.23
N LYS A 120 -2.71 5.11 -9.59
CA LYS A 120 -3.58 6.11 -10.21
C LYS A 120 -3.01 7.52 -10.11
N THR A 121 -2.44 7.86 -8.96
CA THR A 121 -1.97 9.23 -8.68
C THR A 121 -0.54 9.48 -9.20
N PHE A 122 0.31 8.45 -9.21
CA PHE A 122 1.75 8.60 -9.45
C PHE A 122 2.28 7.67 -10.56
N ALA A 123 1.41 7.28 -11.52
CA ALA A 123 1.77 6.36 -12.60
C ALA A 123 3.05 6.77 -13.34
N ASP A 124 3.10 8.03 -13.79
CA ASP A 124 4.23 8.54 -14.58
C ASP A 124 5.54 8.47 -13.80
N ASN A 125 5.52 8.89 -12.53
CA ASN A 125 6.69 8.79 -11.66
C ASN A 125 7.14 7.33 -11.49
N ILE A 126 6.21 6.39 -11.28
CA ILE A 126 6.55 4.98 -11.13
C ILE A 126 7.19 4.45 -12.42
N ILE A 127 6.55 4.73 -13.56
CA ILE A 127 6.97 4.24 -14.87
C ILE A 127 8.33 4.81 -15.27
N GLU A 128 8.58 6.08 -14.99
CA GLU A 128 9.86 6.72 -15.28
C GLU A 128 11.01 6.19 -14.42
N ASN A 129 10.75 5.88 -13.15
CA ASN A 129 11.82 5.63 -12.18
C ASN A 129 12.04 4.16 -11.81
N TYR A 130 11.07 3.27 -12.02
CA TYR A 130 11.16 1.88 -11.56
C TYR A 130 10.91 0.88 -12.71
N ASN A 131 11.41 -0.35 -12.52
CA ASN A 131 11.16 -1.47 -13.43
C ASN A 131 10.75 -2.76 -12.69
N SER A 132 10.57 -2.67 -11.38
CA SER A 132 10.06 -3.72 -10.52
C SER A 132 9.07 -3.13 -9.52
N VAL A 133 8.01 -3.86 -9.20
CA VAL A 133 7.01 -3.45 -8.22
C VAL A 133 6.67 -4.58 -7.26
N THR A 134 6.23 -4.20 -6.06
CA THR A 134 5.68 -5.10 -5.05
C THR A 134 4.31 -4.56 -4.66
N MET A 135 3.28 -5.39 -4.66
CA MET A 135 1.97 -4.96 -4.14
C MET A 135 2.08 -4.83 -2.63
N GLU A 136 1.78 -3.65 -2.09
CA GLU A 136 2.01 -3.31 -0.69
C GLU A 136 1.24 -4.25 0.26
N ASN A 137 -0.03 -4.53 -0.06
CA ASN A 137 -0.89 -5.38 0.75
C ASN A 137 -1.67 -6.42 -0.07
N ASP A 138 -1.90 -6.17 -1.36
CA ASP A 138 -2.83 -6.93 -2.20
C ASP A 138 -2.40 -8.39 -2.50
N MET A 139 -1.20 -8.81 -2.10
CA MET A 139 -0.70 -10.18 -2.24
C MET A 139 -0.35 -10.86 -0.90
N LYS A 140 -0.63 -10.21 0.24
CA LYS A 140 -0.44 -10.81 1.57
C LYS A 140 -1.50 -11.89 1.83
N PRO A 141 -1.26 -12.85 2.75
CA PRO A 141 -2.17 -13.97 2.97
C PRO A 141 -3.61 -13.53 3.28
N GLU A 142 -3.82 -12.49 4.09
CA GLU A 142 -5.16 -11.93 4.37
C GLU A 142 -5.88 -11.40 3.12
N ALA A 143 -5.14 -10.92 2.12
CA ALA A 143 -5.72 -10.41 0.89
C ALA A 143 -6.15 -11.51 -0.08
N ILE A 144 -5.51 -12.68 -0.05
CA ILE A 144 -5.63 -13.70 -1.10
C ILE A 144 -6.05 -15.08 -0.60
N LEU A 145 -6.07 -15.35 0.70
CA LEU A 145 -6.57 -16.62 1.25
C LEU A 145 -8.01 -16.45 1.71
N SER A 146 -8.85 -17.41 1.33
CA SER A 146 -10.23 -17.48 1.82
C SER A 146 -10.35 -18.55 2.91
N GLN A 147 -10.41 -18.13 4.18
CA GLN A 147 -10.53 -19.04 5.32
C GLN A 147 -11.78 -19.93 5.20
N SER A 148 -12.93 -19.33 4.89
CA SER A 148 -14.20 -20.06 4.76
C SER A 148 -14.20 -21.09 3.62
N LYS A 149 -13.69 -20.72 2.45
CA LYS A 149 -13.56 -21.65 1.31
C LYS A 149 -12.54 -22.75 1.61
N SER A 150 -11.46 -22.43 2.32
CA SER A 150 -10.45 -23.41 2.69
C SER A 150 -11.01 -24.48 3.62
N ILE A 151 -11.76 -24.07 4.66
CA ILE A 151 -12.45 -25.01 5.57
C ILE A 151 -13.44 -25.89 4.80
N ALA A 152 -14.24 -25.30 3.90
CA ALA A 152 -15.23 -26.05 3.11
C ALA A 152 -14.58 -27.05 2.13
N ALA A 153 -13.41 -26.72 1.58
CA ALA A 153 -12.67 -27.57 0.65
C ALA A 153 -11.81 -28.63 1.36
N GLY A 154 -11.47 -28.43 2.63
CA GLY A 154 -10.48 -29.26 3.34
C GLY A 154 -9.05 -29.06 2.85
N ASP A 155 -8.77 -27.96 2.14
CA ASP A 155 -7.46 -27.61 1.57
C ASP A 155 -7.37 -26.07 1.42
N LEU A 156 -6.17 -25.52 1.22
CA LEU A 156 -5.97 -24.08 1.04
C LEU A 156 -6.59 -23.57 -0.27
N VAL A 157 -7.42 -22.53 -0.15
CA VAL A 157 -8.01 -21.83 -1.30
C VAL A 157 -7.43 -20.43 -1.40
N VAL A 158 -6.66 -20.22 -2.48
CA VAL A 158 -6.19 -18.89 -2.91
C VAL A 158 -7.24 -18.28 -3.85
N ASP A 159 -7.69 -17.08 -3.54
CA ASP A 159 -8.69 -16.32 -4.28
C ASP A 159 -8.22 -14.87 -4.44
N TYR A 160 -7.69 -14.54 -5.62
CA TYR A 160 -7.18 -13.20 -5.89
C TYR A 160 -8.35 -12.23 -6.12
N PRO A 161 -8.55 -11.22 -5.25
CA PRO A 161 -9.60 -10.23 -5.47
C PRO A 161 -9.28 -9.37 -6.69
N GLN A 162 -10.31 -8.80 -7.31
CA GLN A 162 -10.16 -8.02 -8.56
C GLN A 162 -9.12 -6.89 -8.43
N ARG A 163 -9.04 -6.22 -7.27
CA ARG A 163 -8.00 -5.20 -7.00
C ARG A 163 -6.57 -5.70 -7.20
N THR A 164 -6.29 -6.95 -6.83
CA THR A 164 -4.96 -7.56 -7.00
C THR A 164 -4.72 -7.89 -8.46
N ILE A 165 -5.74 -8.42 -9.15
CA ILE A 165 -5.68 -8.70 -10.59
C ILE A 165 -5.42 -7.42 -11.38
N ASP A 166 -6.13 -6.33 -11.09
CA ASP A 166 -5.95 -5.03 -11.75
C ASP A 166 -4.52 -4.50 -11.59
N LEU A 167 -3.92 -4.66 -10.40
CA LEU A 167 -2.52 -4.27 -10.15
C LEU A 167 -1.53 -5.16 -10.92
N LEU A 168 -1.77 -6.46 -11.01
CA LEU A 168 -0.96 -7.38 -11.80
C LEU A 168 -1.04 -7.06 -13.30
N GLU A 169 -2.24 -6.75 -13.80
CA GLU A 169 -2.46 -6.35 -15.18
C GLU A 169 -1.81 -5.00 -15.49
N TRP A 170 -1.95 -4.02 -14.60
CA TRP A 170 -1.27 -2.72 -14.73
C TRP A 170 0.25 -2.89 -14.76
N SER A 171 0.80 -3.75 -13.89
CA SER A 171 2.23 -4.04 -13.84
C SER A 171 2.71 -4.66 -15.16
N LYS A 172 1.96 -5.64 -15.69
CA LYS A 172 2.25 -6.28 -16.96
C LYS A 172 2.18 -5.29 -18.14
N ALA A 173 1.15 -4.45 -18.18
CA ALA A 173 0.96 -3.45 -19.23
C ALA A 173 2.10 -2.42 -19.28
N ASN A 174 2.69 -2.10 -18.14
CA ASN A 174 3.82 -1.17 -18.01
C ASN A 174 5.18 -1.87 -17.98
N ASN A 175 5.25 -3.14 -18.37
CA ASN A 175 6.49 -3.94 -18.44
C ASN A 175 7.28 -3.97 -17.11
N MET A 176 6.55 -3.98 -15.99
CA MET A 176 7.11 -4.05 -14.64
C MET A 176 7.30 -5.51 -14.22
N LYS A 177 8.46 -5.84 -13.66
CA LYS A 177 8.64 -7.10 -12.93
C LYS A 177 7.86 -7.04 -11.61
N VAL A 178 7.24 -8.14 -11.19
CA VAL A 178 6.49 -8.20 -9.94
C VAL A 178 7.21 -9.11 -8.94
N ARG A 179 7.35 -8.62 -7.70
CA ARG A 179 7.82 -9.42 -6.57
C ARG A 179 6.62 -9.80 -5.71
N GLY A 180 6.35 -11.10 -5.58
CA GLY A 180 5.30 -11.59 -4.68
C GLY A 180 5.65 -11.30 -3.22
N HIS A 181 4.73 -10.66 -2.51
CA HIS A 181 4.86 -10.32 -1.09
C HIS A 181 3.50 -10.55 -0.41
N VAL A 182 3.32 -11.60 0.40
CA VAL A 182 4.26 -12.63 0.87
C VAL A 182 3.47 -13.93 1.09
N LEU A 183 4.14 -15.09 1.11
CA LEU A 183 3.45 -16.37 1.30
C LEU A 183 3.17 -16.71 2.77
N VAL A 184 4.13 -16.47 3.66
CA VAL A 184 4.03 -16.83 5.09
C VAL A 184 4.43 -15.63 5.92
N TRP A 185 3.56 -15.21 6.83
CA TRP A 185 3.82 -14.10 7.74
C TRP A 185 3.00 -14.25 9.02
N HIS A 186 3.50 -13.71 10.13
CA HIS A 186 2.77 -13.75 11.42
C HIS A 186 1.68 -12.67 11.49
N SER A 187 1.77 -11.64 10.65
CA SER A 187 0.80 -10.56 10.54
C SER A 187 -0.01 -10.71 9.26
N GLN A 188 -1.20 -10.10 9.20
CA GLN A 188 -2.07 -10.08 8.03
C GLN A 188 -2.25 -11.48 7.41
N THR A 189 -2.59 -12.44 8.28
CA THR A 189 -2.81 -13.85 7.93
C THR A 189 -4.09 -14.34 8.62
N PRO A 190 -5.10 -14.86 7.89
CA PRO A 190 -6.37 -15.34 8.45
C PRO A 190 -6.27 -16.60 9.31
#